data_AF-A0AA39H943-F1
#
_entry.id   AF-A0AA39H943-F1
#
_cell.length_a   1.000
_cell.length_b   1.000
_cell.length_c   1.000
_cell.angle_alpha   90.00
_cell.angle_beta   90.00
_cell.angle_gamma   90.00
#
_symmetry.space_group_name_H-M   'P 1'
#
loop_
_entity.id
_entity.type
_entity.pdbx_description
1 polymer ?
#
loop_
_entity_poly.entity_id
_entity_poly.type
_entity_poly.pdbx_seq_one_letter_code
_entity_poly.pdbx_strand_id
1 'polypeptide(L)'
;MQQNNEAAGTVKVTDDVKTVEDRNPTLALDMKRQIQELFEEYYNDEGSDDLRQFLRFSRADFDSLHETLRANLEKPRNHTYPISSKHRLAVFLRFIGHGPSFKAMETSFGIGYTTVYKIILEVAHAVLDSSLQLPLPTTDDLVASAKEFERSWNFPNCIAALDGKHIRTKVLSSRMFDDM
;
A
#
# COMPACT_ATOMS: atom_id res chain seq x y z
N MET A 1 19.54 -22.55 -60.66
CA MET A 1 18.20 -22.98 -61.10
C MET A 1 17.78 -24.16 -60.23
N GLN A 2 16.59 -24.08 -59.63
CA GLN A 2 15.89 -25.04 -58.73
C GLN A 2 16.64 -25.46 -57.44
N GLN A 3 16.27 -25.03 -56.22
CA GLN A 3 15.06 -25.32 -55.41
C GLN A 3 14.74 -26.81 -55.27
N ASN A 4 14.83 -27.33 -54.03
CA ASN A 4 13.82 -28.19 -53.39
C ASN A 4 14.02 -28.20 -51.87
N ASN A 5 13.08 -27.59 -51.17
CA ASN A 5 12.94 -27.54 -49.72
C ASN A 5 12.02 -28.69 -49.31
N GLU A 6 12.46 -29.56 -48.40
CA GLU A 6 11.62 -30.57 -47.77
C GLU A 6 10.70 -29.93 -46.73
N ALA A 7 9.44 -30.36 -46.75
CA ALA A 7 8.35 -29.85 -45.95
C ALA A 7 8.40 -30.38 -44.50
N ALA A 8 8.57 -29.47 -43.54
CA ALA A 8 8.18 -29.68 -42.15
C ALA A 8 6.90 -28.87 -41.88
N GLY A 9 5.76 -29.56 -41.84
CA GLY A 9 4.48 -28.96 -41.46
C GLY A 9 4.50 -28.59 -39.98
N THR A 10 4.55 -27.29 -39.68
CA THR A 10 4.28 -26.77 -38.33
C THR A 10 2.83 -26.31 -38.27
N VAL A 11 2.00 -27.06 -37.55
CA VAL A 11 0.67 -26.64 -37.12
C VAL A 11 0.85 -25.40 -36.24
N LYS A 12 0.42 -24.22 -36.72
CA LYS A 12 0.32 -23.03 -35.89
C LYS A 12 -0.86 -23.21 -34.94
N VAL A 13 -0.58 -23.42 -33.66
CA VAL A 13 -1.55 -23.24 -32.58
C VAL A 13 -1.84 -21.74 -32.50
N THR A 14 -2.99 -21.32 -33.01
CA THR A 14 -3.51 -19.97 -32.77
C THR A 14 -4.16 -19.96 -31.40
N ASP A 15 -3.43 -19.46 -30.40
CA ASP A 15 -3.97 -19.13 -29.09
C ASP A 15 -4.85 -17.87 -29.22
N ASP A 16 -6.09 -18.06 -29.65
CA ASP A 16 -7.17 -17.06 -29.52
C ASP A 16 -7.68 -17.06 -28.07
N VAL A 17 -6.86 -16.58 -27.13
CA VAL A 17 -7.35 -16.12 -25.83
C VAL A 17 -7.63 -14.63 -25.95
N LYS A 18 -8.75 -14.28 -26.60
CA LYS A 18 -9.28 -12.92 -26.54
C LYS A 18 -9.80 -12.67 -25.12
N THR A 19 -9.01 -11.95 -24.34
CA THR A 19 -9.38 -11.41 -23.04
C THR A 19 -10.72 -10.67 -23.13
N VAL A 20 -11.50 -10.72 -22.05
CA VAL A 20 -12.85 -10.11 -21.95
C VAL A 20 -12.87 -8.63 -22.38
N GLU A 21 -11.73 -7.93 -22.28
CA GLU A 21 -11.52 -6.55 -22.73
C GLU A 21 -11.80 -6.32 -24.23
N ASP A 22 -11.60 -7.32 -25.09
CA ASP A 22 -11.77 -7.16 -26.54
C ASP A 22 -13.24 -7.25 -27.00
N ARG A 23 -14.17 -7.70 -26.14
CA ARG A 23 -15.55 -8.03 -26.55
C ARG A 23 -16.57 -6.93 -26.29
N ASN A 24 -16.32 -6.00 -25.36
CA ASN A 24 -17.21 -4.87 -25.12
C ASN A 24 -16.47 -3.72 -24.39
N PRO A 25 -15.99 -2.70 -25.13
CA PRO A 25 -15.21 -1.60 -24.54
C PRO A 25 -16.03 -0.74 -23.58
N THR A 26 -17.36 -0.66 -23.76
CA THR A 26 -18.26 0.10 -22.88
C THR A 26 -18.44 -0.60 -21.53
N LEU A 27 -18.59 -1.93 -21.53
CA LEU A 27 -18.69 -2.73 -20.30
C LEU A 27 -17.39 -2.72 -19.51
N ALA A 28 -16.24 -2.75 -20.21
CA ALA A 28 -14.92 -2.62 -19.60
C ALA A 28 -14.71 -1.20 -19.04
N LEU A 29 -15.23 -0.16 -19.70
CA LEU A 29 -15.25 1.21 -19.18
C LEU A 29 -16.13 1.31 -17.93
N ASP A 30 -17.34 0.72 -17.96
CA ASP A 30 -18.29 0.77 -16.85
C ASP A 30 -17.78 0.00 -15.62
N MET A 31 -17.19 -1.18 -15.80
CA MET A 31 -16.52 -1.91 -14.72
C MET A 31 -15.27 -1.18 -14.21
N LYS A 32 -14.47 -0.54 -15.08
CA LYS A 32 -13.32 0.28 -14.65
C LYS A 32 -13.77 1.55 -13.91
N ARG A 33 -14.91 2.14 -14.28
CA ARG A 33 -15.51 3.31 -13.63
C ARG A 33 -16.00 2.97 -12.22
N GLN A 34 -16.71 1.85 -12.08
CA GLN A 34 -17.29 1.40 -10.82
C GLN A 34 -16.27 1.09 -9.71
N ILE A 35 -15.01 0.80 -10.07
CA ILE A 35 -13.95 0.45 -9.11
C ILE A 35 -13.03 1.66 -8.78
N GLN A 36 -12.96 2.69 -9.63
CA GLN A 36 -12.36 3.99 -9.26
C GLN A 36 -13.28 4.82 -8.37
N GLU A 37 -14.60 4.64 -8.49
CA GLU A 37 -15.61 5.42 -7.79
C GLU A 37 -15.56 5.27 -6.26
N LEU A 38 -15.09 4.15 -5.70
CA LEU A 38 -15.11 3.93 -4.23
C LEU A 38 -14.24 4.91 -3.44
N PHE A 39 -13.00 5.16 -3.89
CA PHE A 39 -12.16 6.16 -3.21
C PHE A 39 -12.74 7.55 -3.39
N GLU A 40 -13.22 7.90 -4.58
CA GLU A 40 -13.80 9.21 -4.85
C GLU A 40 -15.12 9.43 -4.09
N GLU A 41 -15.93 8.40 -3.90
CA GLU A 41 -17.14 8.44 -3.08
C GLU A 41 -16.77 8.78 -1.62
N TYR A 42 -15.90 7.98 -1.01
CA TYR A 42 -15.43 8.24 0.35
C TYR A 42 -14.67 9.56 0.47
N TYR A 43 -13.96 9.98 -0.58
CA TYR A 43 -13.21 11.22 -0.58
C TYR A 43 -14.10 12.44 -0.83
N ASN A 44 -15.27 12.34 -1.44
CA ASN A 44 -16.14 13.50 -1.64
C ASN A 44 -17.22 13.63 -0.53
N ASP A 45 -17.43 12.60 0.27
CA ASP A 45 -18.25 12.68 1.48
C ASP A 45 -17.46 13.31 2.65
N GLU A 46 -17.62 14.63 2.84
CA GLU A 46 -16.93 15.37 3.91
C GLU A 46 -17.48 15.08 5.31
N GLY A 47 -18.70 14.55 5.43
CA GLY A 47 -19.36 14.27 6.70
C GLY A 47 -19.14 12.85 7.24
N SER A 48 -18.63 11.95 6.40
CA SER A 48 -18.45 10.54 6.73
C SER A 48 -17.04 10.21 7.25
N ASP A 49 -16.99 9.27 8.19
CA ASP A 49 -15.76 8.64 8.65
C ASP A 49 -15.27 7.53 7.70
N ASP A 50 -15.98 7.25 6.60
CA ASP A 50 -15.69 6.15 5.69
C ASP A 50 -14.28 6.25 5.09
N LEU A 51 -13.81 7.45 4.74
CA LEU A 51 -12.43 7.60 4.26
C LEU A 51 -11.42 7.19 5.34
N ARG A 52 -11.66 7.60 6.59
CA ARG A 52 -10.80 7.27 7.72
C ARG A 52 -10.82 5.78 8.01
N GLN A 53 -11.97 5.13 7.92
CA GLN A 53 -12.08 3.68 8.05
C GLN A 53 -11.40 2.98 6.86
N PHE A 54 -11.55 3.51 5.65
CA PHE A 54 -11.02 2.93 4.43
C PHE A 54 -9.49 3.02 4.37
N LEU A 55 -8.88 4.16 4.72
CA LEU A 55 -7.44 4.41 4.60
C LEU A 55 -6.65 4.40 5.92
N ARG A 56 -7.32 4.37 7.08
CA ARG A 56 -6.72 4.68 8.40
C ARG A 56 -6.08 6.07 8.48
N PHE A 57 -6.55 6.99 7.64
CA PHE A 57 -6.05 8.36 7.54
C PHE A 57 -7.21 9.35 7.54
N SER A 58 -7.10 10.47 8.25
CA SER A 58 -8.09 11.54 8.11
C SER A 58 -7.93 12.23 6.75
N ARG A 59 -9.00 12.89 6.27
CA ARG A 59 -8.96 13.67 5.03
C ARG A 59 -7.88 14.75 5.06
N ALA A 60 -7.82 15.50 6.17
CA ALA A 60 -6.83 16.57 6.35
C ALA A 60 -5.40 16.04 6.32
N ASP A 61 -5.12 14.93 7.00
CA ASP A 61 -3.80 14.29 6.99
C ASP A 61 -3.46 13.74 5.60
N PHE A 62 -4.45 13.19 4.91
CA PHE A 62 -4.29 12.68 3.55
C PHE A 62 -3.89 13.80 2.59
N ASP A 63 -4.58 14.94 2.65
CA ASP A 63 -4.31 16.08 1.78
C ASP A 63 -2.95 16.71 2.08
N SER A 64 -2.59 16.83 3.36
CA SER A 64 -1.26 17.31 3.79
C SER A 64 -0.13 16.39 3.29
N LEU A 65 -0.32 15.07 3.44
CA LEU A 65 0.63 14.08 2.94
C LEU A 65 0.72 14.09 1.42
N HIS A 66 -0.43 14.20 0.74
CA HIS A 66 -0.49 14.26 -0.72
C HIS A 66 0.27 15.46 -1.25
N GLU A 67 0.09 16.64 -0.67
CA GLU A 67 0.80 17.85 -1.09
C GLU A 67 2.32 17.72 -0.91
N THR A 68 2.75 17.10 0.20
CA THR A 68 4.18 16.81 0.45
C THR A 68 4.78 15.88 -0.60
N LEU A 69 4.02 14.88 -1.05
CA LEU A 69 4.52 13.84 -1.97
C LEU A 69 4.20 14.13 -3.44
N ARG A 70 3.40 15.17 -3.73
CA ARG A 70 2.77 15.40 -5.03
C ARG A 70 3.74 15.35 -6.19
N ALA A 71 4.88 16.04 -6.08
CA ALA A 71 5.89 16.10 -7.14
C ALA A 71 6.44 14.72 -7.53
N ASN A 72 6.56 13.80 -6.56
CA ASN A 72 7.04 12.43 -6.78
C ASN A 72 5.93 11.50 -7.29
N LEU A 73 4.66 11.83 -6.96
CA LEU A 73 3.49 11.01 -7.29
C LEU A 73 2.80 11.41 -8.60
N GLU A 74 3.10 12.58 -9.15
CA GLU A 74 2.53 13.01 -10.42
C GLU A 74 3.27 12.32 -11.58
N LYS A 75 2.50 11.79 -12.54
CA LYS A 75 3.05 11.11 -13.72
C LYS A 75 2.54 11.81 -14.98
N PRO A 76 3.37 11.89 -16.04
CA PRO A 76 2.94 12.49 -17.29
C PRO A 76 1.76 11.71 -17.88
N ARG A 77 0.85 12.44 -18.53
CA ARG A 77 -0.35 11.86 -19.15
C ARG A 77 0.04 11.12 -20.45
N ASN A 78 0.50 9.88 -20.29
CA ASN A 78 0.95 9.02 -21.39
C ASN A 78 -0.15 8.05 -21.85
N HIS A 79 -1.30 8.02 -21.16
CA HIS A 79 -2.43 7.15 -21.41
C HIS A 79 -3.74 7.93 -21.33
N THR A 80 -4.82 7.38 -21.89
CA THR A 80 -6.15 8.01 -21.91
C THR A 80 -6.69 8.28 -20.50
N TYR A 81 -6.43 7.36 -19.56
CA TYR A 81 -6.86 7.41 -18.17
C TYR A 81 -5.67 7.15 -17.23
N PRO A 82 -4.82 8.16 -16.96
CA PRO A 82 -3.73 8.01 -16.00
C PRO A 82 -4.29 7.90 -14.58
N ILE A 83 -3.63 7.09 -13.73
CA ILE A 83 -3.97 6.99 -12.31
C ILE A 83 -3.46 8.27 -11.63
N SER A 84 -4.36 9.04 -11.03
CA SER A 84 -4.01 10.31 -10.39
C SER A 84 -3.09 10.12 -9.19
N SER A 85 -2.30 11.15 -8.85
CA SER A 85 -1.40 11.09 -7.69
C SER A 85 -2.14 10.83 -6.37
N LYS A 86 -3.37 11.36 -6.22
CA LYS A 86 -4.26 11.05 -5.09
C LYS A 86 -4.64 9.56 -5.04
N HIS A 87 -5.06 8.99 -6.16
CA HIS A 87 -5.36 7.56 -6.23
C HIS A 87 -4.14 6.68 -5.93
N ARG A 88 -2.96 7.07 -6.43
CA ARG A 88 -1.71 6.35 -6.13
C ARG A 88 -1.42 6.34 -4.63
N LEU A 89 -1.60 7.47 -3.96
CA LEU A 89 -1.46 7.56 -2.50
C LEU A 89 -2.52 6.74 -1.77
N ALA A 90 -3.79 6.79 -2.20
CA ALA A 90 -4.88 6.01 -1.61
C ALA A 90 -4.63 4.49 -1.68
N VAL A 91 -4.13 3.99 -2.82
CA VAL A 91 -3.70 2.59 -2.98
C VAL A 91 -2.64 2.21 -1.95
N PHE A 92 -1.62 3.06 -1.78
CA PHE A 92 -0.56 2.82 -0.82
C PHE A 92 -1.08 2.82 0.63
N LEU A 93 -1.85 3.83 1.03
CA LEU A 93 -2.39 3.95 2.39
C LEU A 93 -3.34 2.81 2.74
N ARG A 94 -4.21 2.41 1.79
CA ARG A 94 -5.08 1.24 1.96
C ARG A 94 -4.27 -0.04 2.18
N PHE A 95 -3.15 -0.19 1.46
CA PHE A 95 -2.28 -1.35 1.60
C PHE A 95 -1.61 -1.40 2.98
N ILE A 96 -1.00 -0.29 3.44
CA ILE A 96 -0.30 -0.28 4.73
C ILE A 96 -1.25 -0.26 5.94
N GLY A 97 -2.42 0.36 5.80
CA GLY A 97 -3.37 0.54 6.91
C GLY A 97 -4.16 -0.72 7.26
N HIS A 98 -4.41 -1.59 6.29
CA HIS A 98 -5.21 -2.81 6.48
C HIS A 98 -4.46 -4.10 6.11
N GLY A 99 -3.30 -4.01 5.46
CA GLY A 99 -2.56 -5.18 4.99
C GLY A 99 -3.30 -6.12 4.02
N PRO A 100 -4.18 -5.66 3.12
CA PRO A 100 -4.85 -6.55 2.17
C PRO A 100 -3.83 -7.22 1.24
N SER A 101 -4.21 -8.38 0.70
CA SER A 101 -3.45 -8.96 -0.40
C SER A 101 -3.51 -8.06 -1.63
N PHE A 102 -2.48 -8.12 -2.49
CA PHE A 102 -2.48 -7.40 -3.77
C PHE A 102 -3.69 -7.78 -4.65
N LYS A 103 -4.22 -9.01 -4.50
CA LYS A 103 -5.42 -9.45 -5.22
C LYS A 103 -6.67 -8.71 -4.73
N ALA A 104 -6.81 -8.51 -3.42
CA ALA A 104 -7.89 -7.71 -2.88
C ALA A 104 -7.77 -6.24 -3.32
N MET A 105 -6.55 -5.70 -3.41
CA MET A 105 -6.30 -4.35 -3.92
C MET A 105 -6.70 -4.18 -5.39
N GLU A 106 -6.40 -5.17 -6.24
CA GLU A 106 -6.85 -5.18 -7.64
C GLU A 106 -8.37 -5.09 -7.73
N THR A 107 -9.10 -5.84 -6.90
CA THR A 107 -10.57 -5.78 -6.86
C THR A 107 -11.09 -4.46 -6.27
N SER A 108 -10.42 -3.89 -5.25
CA SER A 108 -10.87 -2.64 -4.62
C SER A 108 -10.64 -1.38 -5.46
N PHE A 109 -9.60 -1.35 -6.31
CA PHE A 109 -9.25 -0.17 -7.11
C PHE A 109 -9.35 -0.38 -8.63
N GLY A 110 -9.54 -1.61 -9.09
CA GLY A 110 -9.69 -1.92 -10.52
C GLY A 110 -8.37 -1.77 -11.28
N ILE A 111 -7.26 -1.82 -10.53
CA ILE A 111 -5.90 -1.65 -11.03
C ILE A 111 -5.25 -3.02 -11.10
N GLY A 112 -4.67 -3.37 -12.25
CA GLY A 112 -3.99 -4.65 -12.43
C GLY A 112 -2.91 -4.89 -11.37
N TYR A 113 -2.76 -6.14 -10.94
CA TYR A 113 -1.84 -6.58 -9.88
C TYR A 113 -0.44 -5.95 -9.97
N THR A 114 0.17 -5.99 -11.15
CA THR A 114 1.53 -5.49 -11.38
C THR A 114 1.62 -3.97 -11.22
N THR A 115 0.56 -3.25 -11.58
CA THR A 115 0.47 -1.79 -11.43
C THR A 115 0.27 -1.42 -9.96
N VAL A 116 -0.58 -2.14 -9.22
CA VAL A 116 -0.74 -1.95 -7.76
C VAL A 116 0.62 -2.11 -7.06
N TYR A 117 1.33 -3.19 -7.36
CA TYR A 117 2.66 -3.45 -6.78
C TYR A 117 3.64 -2.31 -7.06
N LYS A 118 3.72 -1.84 -8.33
CA LYS A 118 4.57 -0.72 -8.71
C LYS A 118 4.21 0.57 -7.98
N ILE A 119 2.92 0.89 -7.89
CA ILE A 119 2.43 2.08 -7.17
C ILE A 119 2.87 2.03 -5.71
N ILE A 120 2.68 0.90 -5.04
CA ILE A 120 3.03 0.74 -3.62
C ILE A 120 4.53 0.99 -3.41
N LEU A 121 5.40 0.42 -4.24
CA LEU A 121 6.84 0.65 -4.14
C LEU A 121 7.23 2.10 -4.43
N GLU A 122 6.68 2.69 -5.51
CA GLU A 122 6.98 4.08 -5.88
C GLU A 122 6.56 5.06 -4.79
N VAL A 123 5.37 4.87 -4.18
CA VAL A 123 4.90 5.72 -3.09
C VAL A 123 5.73 5.47 -1.83
N ALA A 124 6.11 4.22 -1.52
CA ALA A 124 6.99 3.93 -0.39
C ALA A 124 8.34 4.65 -0.51
N HIS A 125 8.96 4.62 -1.69
CA HIS A 125 10.19 5.37 -1.94
C HIS A 125 9.98 6.88 -1.81
N ALA A 126 8.90 7.43 -2.38
CA ALA A 126 8.59 8.84 -2.24
C ALA A 126 8.40 9.27 -0.78
N VAL A 127 7.81 8.42 0.06
CA VAL A 127 7.68 8.65 1.51
C VAL A 127 9.05 8.64 2.19
N LEU A 128 9.89 7.64 1.90
CA LEU A 128 11.22 7.52 2.48
C LEU A 128 12.15 8.68 2.09
N ASP A 129 12.03 9.17 0.86
CA ASP A 129 12.82 10.29 0.35
C ASP A 129 12.25 11.66 0.78
N SER A 130 11.04 11.70 1.34
CA SER A 130 10.43 12.93 1.81
C SER A 130 11.05 13.42 3.13
N SER A 131 10.82 14.69 3.47
CA SER A 131 11.22 15.26 4.76
C SER A 131 10.36 14.78 5.94
N LEU A 132 9.48 13.79 5.74
CA LEU A 132 8.65 13.19 6.79
C LEU A 132 9.52 12.25 7.63
N GLN A 133 10.33 12.84 8.50
CA GLN A 133 11.11 12.11 9.48
C GLN A 133 10.37 12.09 10.81
N LEU A 134 10.22 10.90 11.38
CA LEU A 134 9.90 10.79 12.80
C LEU A 134 11.07 11.38 13.58
N PRO A 135 10.81 12.21 14.61
CA PRO A 135 11.88 12.70 15.47
C PRO A 135 12.63 11.52 16.07
N LEU A 136 13.96 11.54 15.94
CA LEU A 136 14.82 10.56 16.58
C LEU A 136 14.73 10.76 18.09
N PRO A 137 14.35 9.71 18.86
CA PRO A 137 14.28 9.84 20.31
C PRO A 137 15.67 10.05 20.89
N THR A 138 15.75 10.90 21.91
CA THR A 138 16.99 11.11 22.69
C THR A 138 17.19 9.96 23.68
N THR A 139 18.42 9.82 24.22
CA THR A 139 18.69 8.85 25.28
C THR A 139 17.75 9.03 26.48
N ASP A 140 17.42 10.29 26.83
CA ASP A 140 16.52 10.58 27.94
C ASP A 140 15.08 10.13 27.64
N ASP A 141 14.60 10.31 26.41
CA ASP A 141 13.28 9.81 25.98
C ASP A 141 13.21 8.28 26.09
N LEU A 142 14.28 7.59 25.67
CA LEU A 142 14.37 6.14 25.74
C LEU A 142 14.39 5.63 27.19
N VAL A 143 15.15 6.29 28.08
CA VAL A 143 15.20 5.95 29.51
C VAL A 143 13.87 6.23 30.19
N ALA A 144 13.23 7.35 29.87
CA ALA A 144 11.92 7.69 30.40
C ALA A 144 10.87 6.64 29.98
N SER A 145 10.86 6.26 28.70
CA SER A 145 9.97 5.21 28.20
C SER A 145 10.21 3.87 28.88
N ALA A 146 11.47 3.44 29.02
CA ALA A 146 11.82 2.20 29.73
C ALA A 146 11.29 2.14 31.17
N LYS A 147 11.41 3.24 31.91
CA LYS A 147 10.88 3.35 33.28
C LYS A 147 9.36 3.31 33.31
N GLU A 148 8.70 3.92 32.34
CA GLU A 148 7.25 3.86 32.23
C GLU A 148 6.75 2.44 31.93
N PHE A 149 7.43 1.73 31.03
CA PHE A 149 7.09 0.34 30.73
C PHE A 149 7.29 -0.59 31.93
N GLU A 150 8.36 -0.39 32.68
CA GLU A 150 8.63 -1.11 33.93
C GLU A 150 7.55 -0.82 34.98
N ARG A 151 7.21 0.46 35.20
CA ARG A 151 6.20 0.85 36.20
C ARG A 151 4.80 0.33 35.85
N SER A 152 4.41 0.40 34.59
CA SER A 152 3.04 0.11 34.16
C SER A 152 2.81 -1.39 33.89
N TRP A 153 3.83 -2.12 33.42
CA TRP A 153 3.68 -3.52 33.00
C TRP A 153 4.76 -4.48 33.54
N ASN A 154 5.62 -4.03 34.47
CA ASN A 154 6.75 -4.80 34.99
C ASN A 154 7.65 -5.36 33.85
N PHE A 155 7.82 -4.56 32.80
CA PHE A 155 8.55 -4.95 31.60
C PHE A 155 9.79 -4.05 31.43
N PRO A 156 10.90 -4.36 32.14
CA PRO A 156 12.08 -3.51 32.18
C PRO A 156 12.80 -3.46 30.82
N ASN A 157 13.53 -2.37 30.59
CA ASN A 157 14.30 -2.11 29.35
C ASN A 157 13.47 -2.03 28.06
N CYS A 158 12.14 -1.89 28.15
CA CYS A 158 11.28 -1.73 26.99
C CYS A 158 11.13 -0.26 26.64
N ILE A 159 11.68 0.15 25.50
CA ILE A 159 11.70 1.55 25.07
C ILE A 159 10.53 1.93 24.16
N ALA A 160 9.83 0.94 23.62
CA ALA A 160 8.71 1.13 22.69
C ALA A 160 7.95 -0.18 22.50
N ALA A 161 6.69 -0.07 22.13
CA ALA A 161 5.89 -1.18 21.63
C ALA A 161 5.31 -0.78 20.26
N LEU A 162 5.38 -1.70 19.30
CA LEU A 162 4.72 -1.55 18.01
C LEU A 162 3.52 -2.50 18.00
N ASP A 163 2.32 -1.94 17.96
CA ASP A 163 1.10 -2.74 17.86
C ASP A 163 0.96 -3.33 16.44
N GLY A 164 0.48 -4.57 16.34
CA GLY A 164 0.29 -5.29 15.07
C GLY A 164 1.20 -6.49 14.82
N LYS A 165 2.20 -6.75 15.67
CA LYS A 165 3.01 -7.98 15.59
C LYS A 165 3.31 -8.54 16.97
N HIS A 166 2.83 -9.75 17.26
CA HIS A 166 3.20 -10.49 18.47
C HIS A 166 4.67 -10.94 18.38
N ILE A 167 5.57 -10.17 18.98
CA ILE A 167 6.98 -10.56 19.14
C ILE A 167 7.08 -11.39 20.42
N ARG A 168 7.46 -12.67 20.29
CA ARG A 168 7.72 -13.50 21.48
C ARG A 168 9.01 -13.04 22.12
N THR A 169 8.92 -12.55 23.35
CA THR A 169 10.06 -12.24 24.21
C THR A 169 10.25 -13.37 25.22
N LYS A 170 11.50 -13.67 25.56
CA LYS A 170 11.79 -14.57 26.68
C LYS A 170 11.56 -13.77 27.96
N VAL A 171 10.67 -14.26 28.82
CA VAL A 171 10.55 -13.78 30.19
C VAL A 171 11.86 -14.10 30.91
N LEU A 172 12.46 -13.10 31.56
CA LEU A 172 13.57 -13.33 32.47
C LEU A 172 13.04 -14.22 33.62
N SER A 173 13.57 -15.45 33.74
CA SER A 173 13.15 -16.36 34.81
C SER A 173 13.33 -15.70 36.17
N SER A 174 12.36 -15.86 37.08
CA SER A 174 12.25 -15.10 38.34
C SER A 174 13.43 -15.21 39.32
N ARG A 175 14.48 -15.97 39.02
CA ARG A 175 15.64 -16.21 39.90
C ARG A 175 16.60 -15.01 40.06
N MET A 176 16.30 -13.83 39.51
CA MET A 176 17.17 -12.65 39.63
C MET A 176 16.65 -11.58 40.59
N PHE A 177 15.48 -11.75 41.21
CA PHE A 177 14.91 -10.77 42.14
C PHE A 177 14.98 -11.17 43.62
N ASP A 178 15.51 -12.36 43.93
CA ASP A 178 15.64 -12.85 45.32
C ASP A 178 17.00 -12.53 45.99
N ASP A 179 17.94 -11.87 45.28
CA ASP A 179 19.30 -11.59 45.75
C ASP A 179 19.61 -10.07 45.90
N MET A 180 18.62 -9.22 46.17
CA MET A 180 18.84 -7.80 46.51
C MET A 180 18.05 -7.38 47.75
#